data_AF-A0A7U6QPC7-F1
#
_entry.id   AF-A0A7U6QPC7-F1
#
_cell.length_a   1.000
_cell.length_b   1.000
_cell.length_c   1.000
_cell.angle_alpha   90.00
_cell.angle_beta   90.00
_cell.angle_gamma   90.00
#
_symmetry.space_group_name_H-M   'P 1'
#
loop_
_entity.id
_entity.type
_entity.pdbx_description
1 polymer ?
#
loop_
_entity_poly.entity_id
_entity_poly.type
_entity_poly.pdbx_seq_one_letter_code
_entity_poly.pdbx_strand_id
1 'polypeptide(L)'
;MVGADVSGKAVWVLDDVITAGTAMREVVEILEQAGASVAGIIVALDRKEKGQAEHSAIQELAATLAVPVRALVDIDDLISYLADDHGAQNGQHKDATQLAKMQHYREQYGV
;
A
#
# COMPACT_ATOMS: atom_id res chain seq x y z
N MET A 1 -21.38 11.34 -1.05
CA MET A 1 -20.43 10.78 -2.04
C MET A 1 -20.76 11.31 -3.42
N VAL A 2 -19.81 11.26 -4.35
CA VAL A 2 -19.98 11.63 -5.75
C VAL A 2 -19.81 10.37 -6.60
N GLY A 3 -20.63 10.20 -7.64
CA GLY A 3 -20.54 9.07 -8.56
C GLY A 3 -21.75 8.14 -8.50
N ALA A 4 -21.53 6.87 -8.82
CA ALA A 4 -22.58 5.85 -8.82
C ALA A 4 -23.09 5.58 -7.40
N ASP A 5 -24.38 5.28 -7.29
CA ASP A 5 -24.96 4.78 -6.04
C ASP A 5 -24.32 3.44 -5.67
N VAL A 6 -23.89 3.31 -4.41
CA VAL A 6 -23.22 2.12 -3.87
C VAL A 6 -24.10 1.36 -2.87
N SER A 7 -25.28 1.88 -2.53
CA SER A 7 -26.19 1.23 -1.59
C SER A 7 -26.50 -0.22 -2.00
N GLY A 8 -26.34 -1.15 -1.06
CA GLY A 8 -26.52 -2.59 -1.27
C GLY A 8 -25.42 -3.27 -2.09
N LYS A 9 -24.32 -2.57 -2.43
CA LYS A 9 -23.22 -3.12 -3.23
C LYS A 9 -22.01 -3.45 -2.38
N ALA A 10 -21.29 -4.48 -2.82
CA ALA A 10 -19.94 -4.77 -2.35
C ALA A 10 -18.94 -4.08 -3.29
N VAL A 11 -18.04 -3.24 -2.75
CA VAL A 11 -17.16 -2.37 -3.54
C VAL A 11 -15.69 -2.64 -3.28
N TRP A 12 -14.87 -2.55 -4.33
CA TRP A 12 -13.42 -2.56 -4.19
C TRP A 12 -12.91 -1.15 -3.97
N VAL A 13 -12.05 -0.98 -2.97
CA VAL A 13 -11.36 0.30 -2.69
C VAL A 13 -9.98 0.26 -3.33
N LEU A 14 -9.64 1.31 -4.06
CA LEU A 14 -8.36 1.48 -4.73
C LEU A 14 -7.66 2.72 -4.18
N ASP A 15 -6.39 2.59 -3.83
CA ASP A 15 -5.56 3.71 -3.39
C ASP A 15 -4.12 3.60 -3.91
N ASP A 16 -3.31 4.65 -3.77
CA ASP A 16 -1.90 4.62 -4.18
C ASP A 16 -1.04 3.87 -3.15
N VAL A 17 -1.06 4.30 -1.90
CA VAL A 17 -0.32 3.75 -0.76
C VAL A 17 -1.16 3.84 0.51
N ILE A 18 -0.87 2.97 1.48
CA ILE A 18 -1.45 3.06 2.82
C ILE A 18 -0.35 3.44 3.80
N THR A 19 -0.55 4.52 4.56
CA THR A 19 0.39 5.02 5.56
C THR A 19 -0.02 4.59 6.98
N ALA A 20 -0.93 5.33 7.63
CA ALA A 20 -1.40 5.05 8.99
C ALA A 20 -2.70 4.22 9.04
N GLY A 21 -3.24 3.82 7.88
CA GLY A 21 -4.52 3.11 7.77
C GLY A 21 -5.75 3.95 8.14
N THR A 22 -5.58 5.18 8.64
CA THR A 22 -6.66 6.07 9.08
C THR A 22 -7.65 6.37 7.94
N ALA A 23 -7.14 6.76 6.77
CA ALA A 23 -7.96 7.04 5.59
C ALA A 23 -8.79 5.81 5.18
N MET A 24 -8.23 4.60 5.29
CA MET A 24 -8.95 3.39 4.93
C MET A 24 -10.08 3.08 5.92
N ARG A 25 -9.87 3.34 7.23
CA ARG A 25 -10.94 3.21 8.24
C ARG A 25 -12.07 4.20 7.98
N GLU A 26 -11.74 5.44 7.62
CA GLU A 26 -12.74 6.45 7.22
C GLU A 26 -13.53 6.01 5.99
N VAL A 27 -12.86 5.43 4.98
CA VAL A 27 -13.55 4.91 3.78
C VAL A 27 -14.50 3.77 4.12
N VAL A 28 -14.12 2.84 5.00
CA VAL A 28 -14.99 1.76 5.47
C VAL A 28 -16.24 2.34 6.13
N GLU A 29 -16.08 3.30 7.05
CA GLU A 29 -17.20 3.95 7.74
C GLU A 29 -18.13 4.69 6.76
N ILE A 30 -17.57 5.41 5.78
CA ILE A 30 -18.35 6.11 4.75
C ILE A 30 -19.19 5.13 3.93
N LEU A 31 -18.61 3.99 3.54
CA LEU A 31 -19.31 2.97 2.77
C LEU A 31 -20.42 2.30 3.59
N GLU A 32 -20.14 1.97 4.85
CA GLU A 32 -21.15 1.40 5.76
C GLU A 32 -22.32 2.36 5.96
N GLN A 33 -22.05 3.66 6.19
CA GLN A 33 -23.09 4.69 6.31
C GLN A 33 -23.91 4.87 5.03
N ALA A 34 -23.32 4.59 3.87
CA ALA A 34 -24.02 4.59 2.59
C ALA A 34 -24.76 3.27 2.27
N GLY A 35 -24.75 2.30 3.18
CA GLY A 35 -25.37 0.99 2.98
C GLY A 35 -24.59 0.07 2.04
N ALA A 36 -23.31 0.33 1.81
CA ALA A 36 -22.40 -0.49 1.03
C ALA A 36 -21.48 -1.31 1.94
N SER A 37 -20.83 -2.33 1.38
CA SER A 37 -19.79 -3.09 2.07
C SER A 37 -18.49 -3.10 1.27
N VAL A 38 -17.36 -3.23 1.96
CA VAL A 38 -16.07 -3.42 1.30
C VAL A 38 -15.95 -4.87 0.83
N ALA A 39 -15.61 -5.08 -0.44
CA ALA A 39 -15.31 -6.38 -1.03
C ALA A 39 -13.82 -6.72 -0.97
N GLY A 40 -12.96 -5.70 -0.93
CA GLY A 40 -11.51 -5.83 -0.92
C GLY A 40 -10.83 -4.48 -1.14
N ILE A 41 -9.53 -4.45 -0.91
CA ILE A 41 -8.67 -3.29 -1.05
C ILE A 41 -7.52 -3.64 -1.99
N ILE A 42 -7.24 -2.75 -2.94
CA ILE A 42 -6.05 -2.80 -3.80
C ILE A 42 -5.28 -1.50 -3.62
N VAL A 43 -3.97 -1.61 -3.37
CA VAL A 43 -3.04 -0.48 -3.38
C VAL A 43 -2.05 -0.62 -4.52
N ALA A 44 -1.54 0.49 -5.04
CA ALA A 44 -0.48 0.43 -6.04
C ALA A 44 0.82 -0.10 -5.44
N LEU A 45 1.24 0.42 -4.29
CA LEU A 45 2.52 0.08 -3.66
C LEU A 45 2.36 -0.26 -2.17
N ASP A 46 2.78 -1.47 -1.79
CA ASP A 46 3.02 -1.82 -0.39
C ASP A 46 4.43 -1.38 0.02
N ARG A 47 4.51 -0.36 0.87
CA ARG A 47 5.77 0.16 1.39
C ARG A 47 6.46 -0.80 2.35
N LYS A 48 5.74 -1.82 2.85
CA LYS A 48 6.17 -2.74 3.93
C LYS A 48 6.87 -2.01 5.07
N GLU A 49 6.28 -0.88 5.48
CA GLU A 49 6.82 0.00 6.49
C GLU A 49 6.04 -0.18 7.79
N LYS A 50 6.74 -0.19 8.92
CA LYS A 50 6.13 -0.20 10.24
C LYS A 50 5.21 1.02 10.40
N GLY A 51 4.00 0.78 10.90
CA GLY A 51 3.10 1.83 11.35
C GLY A 51 3.55 2.40 12.70
N GLN A 52 2.59 2.70 13.58
CA GLN A 52 2.92 3.05 14.97
C GLN A 52 3.30 1.81 15.82
N ALA A 53 3.04 0.62 15.32
CA ALA A 53 3.39 -0.67 15.92
C ALA A 53 4.43 -1.42 15.08
N GLU A 54 4.77 -2.65 15.49
CA GLU A 54 5.68 -3.54 14.75
C GLU A 54 5.07 -4.09 13.43
N HIS A 55 3.81 -3.78 13.14
CA HIS A 55 3.11 -4.20 11.91
C HIS A 55 2.95 -3.03 10.94
N SER A 56 2.87 -3.32 9.65
CA SER A 56 2.47 -2.30 8.66
C SER A 56 0.97 -2.04 8.71
N ALA A 57 0.54 -0.87 8.24
CA ALA A 57 -0.88 -0.56 8.14
C ALA A 57 -1.65 -1.54 7.25
N ILE A 58 -1.01 -2.13 6.23
CA ILE A 58 -1.61 -3.19 5.40
C ILE A 58 -1.81 -4.47 6.22
N GLN A 59 -0.84 -4.89 7.03
CA GLN A 59 -0.96 -6.05 7.91
C GLN A 59 -2.05 -5.84 8.96
N GLU A 60 -2.12 -4.66 9.57
CA GLU A 60 -3.19 -4.29 10.51
C GLU A 60 -4.56 -4.35 9.85
N LEU A 61 -4.71 -3.72 8.67
CA LEU A 61 -5.98 -3.71 7.94
C LEU A 61 -6.40 -5.13 7.53
N ALA A 62 -5.48 -5.96 7.04
CA ALA A 62 -5.77 -7.34 6.69
C ALA A 62 -6.19 -8.19 7.90
N ALA A 63 -5.70 -7.87 9.10
CA ALA A 63 -6.09 -8.56 10.33
C ALA A 63 -7.48 -8.12 10.82
N THR A 64 -7.85 -6.85 10.63
CA THR A 64 -9.13 -6.29 11.08
C THR A 64 -10.26 -6.47 10.06
N LEU A 65 -9.94 -6.33 8.79
CA LEU A 65 -10.89 -6.41 7.69
C LEU A 65 -10.86 -7.85 7.19
N ALA A 66 -11.98 -8.56 7.34
CA ALA A 66 -12.14 -9.93 6.84
C ALA A 66 -12.29 -9.99 5.30
N VAL A 67 -11.58 -9.12 4.58
CA VAL A 67 -11.61 -8.97 3.13
C VAL A 67 -10.17 -8.93 2.58
N PRO A 68 -9.96 -9.31 1.30
CA PRO A 68 -8.63 -9.29 0.71
C PRO A 68 -8.05 -7.87 0.66
N VAL A 69 -6.82 -7.72 1.15
CA VAL A 69 -5.98 -6.52 0.97
C VAL A 69 -4.79 -6.92 0.10
N ARG A 70 -4.60 -6.29 -1.06
CA ARG A 70 -3.58 -6.63 -2.06
C ARG A 70 -2.81 -5.39 -2.51
N ALA A 71 -1.57 -5.58 -2.90
CA ALA A 71 -0.76 -4.57 -3.57
C ALA A 71 -0.37 -5.04 -4.97
N LEU A 72 -0.21 -4.09 -5.91
CA LEU A 72 0.30 -4.41 -7.25
C LEU A 72 1.79 -4.72 -7.23
N VAL A 73 2.55 -3.94 -6.47
CA VAL A 73 3.98 -4.14 -6.20
C VAL A 73 4.30 -3.79 -4.75
N ASP A 74 5.45 -4.22 -4.26
CA ASP A 74 5.97 -3.84 -2.97
C ASP A 74 7.36 -3.18 -3.04
N ILE A 75 7.86 -2.70 -1.90
CA ILE A 75 9.18 -2.05 -1.83
C ILE A 75 10.34 -2.98 -2.21
N ASP A 76 10.20 -4.29 -2.01
CA ASP A 76 11.23 -5.27 -2.36
C ASP A 76 11.27 -5.45 -3.90
N ASP A 77 10.12 -5.37 -4.58
CA ASP A 77 10.05 -5.29 -6.04
C ASP A 77 10.79 -4.04 -6.57
N LEU A 78 10.59 -2.87 -5.93
CA LEU A 78 11.27 -1.62 -6.31
C LEU A 78 12.78 -1.69 -6.10
N ILE A 79 13.23 -2.24 -4.97
CA ILE A 79 14.66 -2.44 -4.68
C ILE A 79 15.27 -3.39 -5.72
N SER A 80 14.57 -4.49 -6.03
CA SER A 80 15.04 -5.46 -7.03
C SER A 80 15.14 -4.83 -8.41
N TYR A 81 14.12 -4.06 -8.83
CA TYR A 81 14.12 -3.36 -10.10
C TYR A 81 15.27 -2.36 -10.26
N LEU A 82 15.64 -1.65 -9.18
CA LEU A 82 16.77 -0.71 -9.17
C LEU A 82 18.14 -1.40 -9.07
N ALA A 83 18.18 -2.60 -8.47
CA ALA A 83 19.38 -3.42 -8.40
C ALA A 83 19.71 -4.11 -9.72
N ASP A 84 18.67 -4.47 -10.50
CA ASP A 84 18.83 -5.01 -11.83
C ASP A 84 19.32 -3.94 -12.82
N ASP A 85 20.11 -4.35 -13.81
CA ASP A 85 20.78 -3.50 -14.82
C ASP A 85 19.80 -2.71 -15.74
N HIS A 86 18.49 -2.81 -15.47
CA HIS A 86 17.43 -1.99 -16.05
C HIS A 86 17.50 -0.52 -15.59
N GLY A 87 18.02 -0.23 -14.39
CA GLY A 87 18.34 1.13 -13.95
C GLY A 87 19.58 1.72 -14.65
N ALA A 88 20.56 0.87 -14.98
CA ALA A 88 21.84 1.29 -15.53
C ALA A 88 21.77 1.94 -16.92
N GLN A 89 20.67 1.75 -17.66
CA GLN A 89 20.42 2.40 -18.95
C GLN A 89 20.16 3.92 -18.82
N ASN A 90 19.82 4.44 -17.62
CA ASN A 90 19.39 5.83 -17.41
C ASN A 90 20.30 6.70 -16.53
N GLY A 91 21.32 6.16 -15.84
CA GLY A 91 22.26 7.01 -15.08
C GLY A 91 23.02 6.31 -13.94
N GLN A 92 24.11 5.63 -14.29
CA GLN A 92 24.93 4.73 -13.44
C GLN A 92 25.34 5.20 -12.02
N HIS A 93 25.27 6.49 -11.67
CA HIS A 93 25.70 6.98 -10.34
C HIS A 93 24.54 7.40 -9.41
N LYS A 94 23.41 7.87 -9.97
CA LYS A 94 22.28 8.28 -9.13
C LYS A 94 21.53 7.07 -8.59
N ASP A 95 21.43 6.01 -9.38
CA ASP A 95 20.65 4.82 -9.02
C ASP A 95 21.32 4.02 -7.90
N ALA A 96 22.65 3.87 -7.92
CA ALA A 96 23.38 3.19 -6.85
C ALA A 96 23.27 3.91 -5.49
N THR A 97 23.27 5.25 -5.49
CA THR A 97 23.10 6.03 -4.25
C THR A 97 21.67 5.94 -3.72
N GLN A 98 20.67 5.94 -4.60
CA GLN A 98 19.26 5.80 -4.18
C GLN A 98 18.97 4.38 -3.71
N LEU A 99 19.51 3.36 -4.39
CA LEU A 99 19.41 1.97 -3.98
C LEU A 99 19.95 1.77 -2.55
N ALA A 100 21.15 2.27 -2.26
CA ALA A 100 21.73 2.18 -0.92
C ALA A 100 20.85 2.88 0.14
N LYS A 101 20.26 4.04 -0.18
CA LYS A 101 19.33 4.74 0.72
C LYS A 101 18.03 3.96 0.94
N MET A 102 17.48 3.35 -0.10
CA MET A 102 16.27 2.53 -0.01
C MET A 102 16.51 1.26 0.80
N GLN A 103 17.66 0.60 0.61
CA GLN A 103 18.06 -0.56 1.40
C GLN A 103 18.20 -0.20 2.89
N HIS A 104 18.90 0.90 3.20
CA HIS A 104 19.02 1.37 4.58
C HIS A 104 17.66 1.73 5.20
N TYR A 105 16.79 2.37 4.43
CA TYR A 105 15.42 2.67 4.85
C TYR A 105 14.63 1.39 5.17
N ARG A 106 14.73 0.38 4.29
CA ARG A 106 14.09 -0.93 4.46
C ARG A 106 14.60 -1.65 5.71
N GLU A 107 15.90 -1.58 6.00
CA GLU A 107 16.48 -2.14 7.24
C GLU A 107 15.94 -1.44 8.49
N GLN A 108 15.80 -0.11 8.45
CA GLN A 108 15.39 0.67 9.61
C GLN A 108 13.89 0.58 9.89
N TYR A 109 13.05 0.56 8.85
CA TYR A 109 11.60 0.72 8.97
C TYR A 109 10.79 -0.46 8.44
N GLY A 110 11.43 -1.49 7.88
CA GLY A 110 10.76 -2.60 7.24
C GLY A 110 10.03 -3.55 8.19
N VAL A 111 8.92 -4.12 7.70
CA VAL A 111 8.26 -5.34 8.22
C VAL A 111 8.31 -6.52 7.25
#